data_AF-A0A7V1PQR9-F1
#
_entry.id   AF-A0A7V1PQR9-F1
#
_cell.length_a   1.000
_cell.length_b   1.000
_cell.length_c   1.000
_cell.angle_alpha   90.00
_cell.angle_beta   90.00
_cell.angle_gamma   90.00
#
_symmetry.space_group_name_H-M   'P 1'
#
loop_
_entity.id
_entity.type
_entity.pdbx_description
1 polymer ?
#
loop_
_entity_poly.entity_id
_entity_poly.type
_entity_poly.pdbx_seq_one_letter_code
_entity_poly.pdbx_strand_id
1 'polypeptide(L)'
;MRRVFISKYFYVIVIGILLPLNEVLSQQISISRIEQMPNSPSSFEIPDWKNVAIEYDSLVYNLNAAGEYLPLIFIITNTINYPAQNSFGLHSYVGTNYPNLGEAINVIPSIIGASLSGIDKSNQNGYNWVLMSEEYFNKRKGEEVYLNTPNSSSGNDWWYDTMPDVFFYQLFSLYPNTGDFNYQFT
;
A
#
# COMPACT_ATOMS: atom_id res chain seq x y z
N MET A 1 -32.35 -33.05 -61.99
CA MET A 1 -31.66 -31.73 -62.05
C MET A 1 -30.93 -31.50 -60.74
N ARG A 2 -29.73 -30.92 -60.81
CA ARG A 2 -28.61 -31.00 -59.85
C ARG A 2 -28.92 -30.43 -58.46
N ARG A 3 -28.59 -31.19 -57.41
CA ARG A 3 -28.42 -30.68 -56.04
C ARG A 3 -27.11 -29.89 -55.97
N VAL A 4 -27.18 -28.62 -55.60
CA VAL A 4 -26.01 -27.77 -55.36
C VAL A 4 -25.45 -28.12 -53.98
N PHE A 5 -24.26 -28.74 -53.94
CA PHE A 5 -23.52 -28.94 -52.71
C PHE A 5 -22.80 -27.63 -52.37
N ILE A 6 -23.35 -26.87 -51.42
CA ILE A 6 -22.64 -25.75 -50.81
C ILE A 6 -21.63 -26.36 -49.82
N SER A 7 -20.36 -26.21 -50.16
CA SER A 7 -19.22 -26.63 -49.34
C SER A 7 -19.31 -26.03 -47.93
N LYS A 8 -19.05 -26.83 -46.88
CA LYS A 8 -18.93 -26.34 -45.49
C LYS A 8 -17.93 -25.19 -45.33
N TYR A 9 -16.96 -25.09 -46.25
CA TYR A 9 -15.97 -24.01 -46.29
C TYR A 9 -16.52 -22.70 -46.85
N PHE A 10 -17.66 -22.72 -47.55
CA PHE A 10 -18.29 -21.52 -48.10
C PHE A 10 -18.84 -20.61 -47.00
N TYR A 11 -19.39 -21.18 -45.92
CA TYR A 11 -19.84 -20.42 -44.75
C TYR A 11 -18.67 -19.84 -43.93
N VAL A 12 -17.53 -20.53 -43.87
CA VAL A 12 -16.33 -20.04 -43.16
C VAL A 12 -15.71 -18.83 -43.87
N ILE A 13 -15.72 -18.82 -45.21
CA ILE A 13 -15.22 -17.70 -46.00
C ILE A 13 -16.14 -16.48 -45.90
N VAL A 14 -17.46 -16.67 -45.85
CA VAL A 14 -18.43 -15.55 -45.74
C VAL A 14 -18.43 -14.92 -44.33
N ILE A 15 -18.23 -15.70 -43.27
CA ILE A 15 -18.16 -15.19 -41.89
C ILE A 15 -16.83 -14.44 -41.63
N GLY A 16 -15.73 -14.85 -42.26
CA GLY A 16 -14.43 -14.18 -42.14
C GLY A 16 -14.35 -12.81 -42.82
N ILE A 17 -15.23 -12.51 -43.79
CA ILE A 17 -15.25 -11.24 -44.54
C ILE A 17 -16.20 -10.20 -43.90
N LEU A 18 -17.12 -10.63 -43.01
CA LEU A 18 -18.16 -9.78 -42.41
C LEU A 18 -17.88 -9.32 -40.98
N LEU A 19 -16.71 -9.62 -40.42
CA LEU A 19 -16.26 -8.97 -39.20
C LEU A 19 -15.52 -7.68 -39.61
N PRO A 20 -16.12 -6.48 -39.49
CA PRO A 20 -15.31 -5.29 -39.47
C PRO A 20 -14.40 -5.43 -38.25
N LEU A 21 -13.10 -5.59 -38.51
CA LEU A 21 -12.05 -5.22 -37.58
C LEU A 21 -12.22 -3.72 -37.34
N ASN A 22 -13.16 -3.35 -36.48
CA ASN A 22 -13.15 -2.06 -35.83
C ASN A 22 -11.99 -2.13 -34.84
N GLU A 23 -10.76 -2.02 -35.36
CA GLU A 23 -9.73 -1.39 -34.58
C GLU A 23 -10.24 0.02 -34.33
N VAL A 24 -10.93 0.19 -33.21
CA VAL A 24 -11.06 1.50 -32.58
C VAL A 24 -9.64 1.80 -32.14
N LEU A 25 -8.83 2.31 -33.07
CA LEU A 25 -7.62 3.03 -32.77
C LEU A 25 -8.09 4.18 -31.91
N SER A 26 -7.98 4.03 -30.59
CA SER A 26 -8.11 5.15 -29.68
C SER A 26 -7.03 6.13 -30.10
N GLN A 27 -7.42 7.14 -30.88
CA GLN A 27 -6.49 8.11 -31.39
C GLN A 27 -6.21 9.07 -30.23
N GLN A 28 -4.94 9.19 -29.86
CA GLN A 28 -4.52 10.14 -28.84
C GLN A 28 -5.06 11.52 -29.24
N ILE A 29 -5.98 12.07 -28.44
CA ILE A 29 -6.51 13.41 -28.64
C ILE A 29 -5.57 14.41 -27.96
N SER A 30 -5.26 15.50 -28.66
CA SER A 30 -4.55 16.62 -28.06
C SER A 30 -5.45 17.27 -27.00
N ILE A 31 -4.96 17.39 -25.77
CA ILE A 31 -5.64 18.11 -24.69
C ILE A 31 -4.89 19.40 -24.49
N SER A 32 -5.47 20.54 -24.88
CA SER A 32 -4.77 21.85 -24.92
C SER A 32 -4.10 22.26 -23.61
N ARG A 33 -4.57 21.74 -22.46
CA ARG A 33 -3.94 21.95 -21.15
C ARG A 33 -2.67 21.11 -20.96
N ILE A 34 -2.69 19.85 -21.42
CA ILE A 34 -1.54 18.94 -21.34
C ILE A 34 -0.45 19.39 -22.31
N GLU A 35 -0.81 19.88 -23.50
CA GLU A 35 0.16 20.43 -24.46
C GLU A 35 0.92 21.67 -23.94
N GLN A 36 0.43 22.33 -22.88
CA GLN A 36 1.15 23.41 -22.21
C GLN A 36 2.21 22.89 -21.23
N MET A 37 2.14 21.63 -20.82
CA MET A 37 3.15 21.01 -19.98
C MET A 37 4.33 20.60 -20.87
N PRO A 38 5.58 20.97 -20.53
CA PRO A 38 6.72 20.49 -21.27
C PRO A 38 6.81 18.96 -21.15
N ASN A 39 7.14 18.28 -22.25
CA ASN A 39 7.29 16.82 -22.29
C ASN A 39 8.35 16.29 -21.29
N SER A 40 9.27 17.15 -20.88
CA SER A 40 10.24 16.88 -19.83
C SER A 40 10.56 18.17 -19.08
N PRO A 41 10.76 18.13 -17.75
CA PRO A 41 11.23 19.30 -17.01
C PRO A 41 12.63 19.73 -17.48
N SER A 42 12.92 21.04 -17.45
CA SER A 42 14.17 21.62 -17.95
C SER A 42 15.42 21.20 -17.18
N SER A 43 15.24 20.71 -15.95
CA SER A 43 16.29 20.13 -15.09
C SER A 43 15.72 18.89 -14.40
N PHE A 44 15.62 17.77 -15.12
CA PHE A 44 15.17 16.52 -14.54
C PHE A 44 16.29 15.89 -13.71
N GLU A 45 16.25 16.08 -12.40
CA GLU A 45 17.05 15.32 -11.44
C GLU A 45 16.15 14.28 -10.78
N ILE A 46 16.48 13.00 -10.95
CA ILE A 46 15.81 11.92 -10.21
C ILE A 46 16.52 11.83 -8.85
N PRO A 47 15.82 12.07 -7.73
CA PRO A 47 16.38 11.83 -6.42
C PRO A 47 16.82 10.38 -6.26
N ASP A 48 17.86 10.12 -5.47
CA ASP A 48 18.13 8.77 -5.01
C ASP A 48 17.03 8.34 -4.04
N TRP A 49 15.94 7.79 -4.57
CA TRP A 49 14.76 7.40 -3.80
C TRP A 49 15.07 6.35 -2.74
N LYS A 50 16.09 5.51 -2.97
CA LYS A 50 16.55 4.56 -1.96
C LYS A 50 17.18 5.30 -0.79
N ASN A 51 18.07 6.26 -1.06
CA ASN A 51 18.68 7.05 0.01
C ASN A 51 17.64 7.90 0.76
N VAL A 52 16.69 8.52 0.04
CA VAL A 52 15.57 9.26 0.66
C VAL A 52 14.76 8.37 1.61
N ALA A 53 14.47 7.12 1.22
CA ALA A 53 13.74 6.19 2.09
C ALA A 53 14.55 5.79 3.33
N ILE A 54 15.87 5.59 3.21
CA ILE A 54 16.77 5.29 4.32
C ILE A 54 16.87 6.46 5.30
N GLU A 55 17.00 7.69 4.78
CA GLU A 55 17.04 8.90 5.60
C GLU A 55 15.72 9.17 6.30
N TYR A 56 14.60 8.97 5.60
CA TYR A 56 13.27 9.04 6.20
C TYR A 56 13.11 8.03 7.34
N ASP A 57 13.45 6.76 7.12
CA ASP A 57 13.39 5.72 8.15
C ASP A 57 14.24 6.09 9.39
N SER A 58 15.46 6.58 9.16
CA SER A 58 16.38 7.00 10.22
C SER A 58 15.81 8.16 11.05
N LEU A 59 15.06 9.08 10.44
CA LEU A 59 14.39 10.18 11.13
C LEU A 59 13.18 9.67 11.92
N VAL A 60 12.27 8.93 11.27
CA VAL A 60 10.97 8.63 11.88
C VAL A 60 11.06 7.51 12.92
N TYR A 61 12.01 6.59 12.83
CA TYR A 61 12.20 5.50 13.82
C TYR A 61 13.22 5.85 14.93
N ASN A 62 13.57 7.13 15.08
CA ASN A 62 14.46 7.58 16.16
C ASN A 62 13.66 7.95 17.41
N LEU A 63 13.54 7.00 18.34
CA LEU A 63 12.90 7.19 19.66
C LEU A 63 13.60 8.24 20.54
N ASN A 64 14.88 8.53 20.28
CA ASN A 64 15.69 9.48 21.05
C ASN A 64 15.83 10.84 20.34
N ALA A 65 15.11 11.06 19.25
CA ALA A 65 15.14 12.33 18.54
C ALA A 65 14.63 13.44 19.46
N ALA A 66 15.37 14.56 19.50
CA ALA A 66 15.05 15.71 20.32
C ALA A 66 14.91 16.95 19.44
N GLY A 67 13.94 17.80 19.79
CA GLY A 67 13.61 19.01 19.04
C GLY A 67 12.11 19.30 19.14
N GLU A 68 11.69 20.40 18.53
CA GLU A 68 10.28 20.73 18.43
C GLU A 68 9.54 19.63 17.65
N TYR A 69 8.48 19.09 18.25
CA TYR A 69 7.65 17.99 17.72
C TYR A 69 8.34 16.63 17.53
N LEU A 70 9.53 16.42 18.09
CA LEU A 70 10.23 15.13 18.08
C LEU A 70 10.11 14.41 19.44
N PRO A 71 10.13 13.06 19.46
CA PRO A 71 10.30 12.14 18.33
C PRO A 71 9.04 12.00 17.45
N LEU A 72 9.20 11.48 16.22
CA LEU A 72 8.08 11.24 15.29
C LEU A 72 7.36 9.89 15.53
N ILE A 73 7.94 9.05 16.37
CA ILE A 73 7.49 7.71 16.74
C ILE A 73 7.18 7.65 18.24
N PHE A 74 6.20 6.84 18.61
CA PHE A 74 5.88 6.54 20.01
C PHE A 74 5.50 5.08 20.19
N ILE A 75 5.74 4.55 21.40
CA ILE A 75 5.41 3.16 21.78
C ILE A 75 4.02 3.12 22.40
N ILE A 76 3.22 2.12 22.00
CA ILE A 76 1.90 1.82 22.56
C ILE A 76 2.04 0.58 23.42
N THR A 77 1.88 0.72 24.74
CA THR A 77 2.01 -0.41 25.68
C THR A 77 0.70 -1.08 26.05
N ASN A 78 -0.43 -0.40 25.85
CA ASN A 78 -1.78 -0.89 26.17
C ASN A 78 -2.52 -1.26 24.88
N THR A 79 -2.03 -2.29 24.20
CA THR A 79 -2.56 -2.77 22.93
C THR A 79 -3.92 -3.44 23.10
N ILE A 80 -4.78 -3.24 22.10
CA ILE A 80 -6.16 -3.71 22.04
C ILE A 80 -6.19 -5.05 21.32
N ASN A 81 -5.58 -5.22 20.16
CA ASN A 81 -5.72 -6.46 19.40
C ASN A 81 -4.73 -7.54 19.87
N TYR A 82 -3.54 -7.11 20.32
CA TYR A 82 -2.45 -8.00 20.73
C TYR A 82 -1.89 -7.65 22.13
N PRO A 83 -2.65 -7.93 23.22
CA PRO A 83 -2.34 -7.45 24.58
C PRO A 83 -1.03 -7.96 25.19
N ALA A 84 -0.44 -9.01 24.62
CA ALA A 84 0.77 -9.64 25.14
C ALA A 84 2.05 -8.98 24.62
N GLN A 85 1.94 -8.00 23.71
CA GLN A 85 3.07 -7.28 23.13
C GLN A 85 2.77 -5.79 22.98
N ASN A 86 3.83 -4.99 22.97
CA ASN A 86 3.73 -3.57 22.65
C ASN A 86 3.45 -3.39 21.15
N SER A 87 2.94 -2.21 20.80
CA SER A 87 2.85 -1.70 19.44
C SER A 87 3.53 -0.32 19.35
N PHE A 88 3.38 0.37 18.23
CA PHE A 88 3.89 1.71 18.01
C PHE A 88 2.98 2.48 17.07
N GLY A 89 3.15 3.80 17.06
CA GLY A 89 2.56 4.67 16.06
C GLY A 89 3.60 5.67 15.55
N LEU A 90 3.31 6.20 14.36
CA LEU A 90 3.97 7.39 13.83
C LEU A 90 2.98 8.54 13.85
N HIS A 91 3.45 9.75 14.20
CA HIS A 91 2.60 10.93 14.10
C HIS A 91 2.22 11.18 12.64
N SER A 92 0.92 11.22 12.35
CA SER A 92 0.41 11.54 11.00
C SER A 92 0.66 12.99 10.58
N TYR A 93 0.78 13.88 11.56
CA TYR A 93 1.07 15.29 11.36
C TYR A 93 2.12 15.74 12.36
N VAL A 94 3.15 16.43 11.88
CA VAL A 94 4.12 17.09 12.76
C VAL A 94 3.40 18.17 13.57
N GLY A 95 3.51 18.10 14.89
CA GLY A 95 2.78 19.01 15.80
C GLY A 95 1.30 18.67 16.00
N THR A 96 0.90 17.40 15.79
CA THR A 96 -0.46 16.94 16.07
C THR A 96 -0.89 17.19 17.52
N ASN A 97 -2.16 17.56 17.72
CA ASN A 97 -2.79 17.61 19.04
C ASN A 97 -3.17 16.23 19.60
N TYR A 98 -2.99 15.17 18.80
CA TYR A 98 -3.28 13.78 19.16
C TYR A 98 -2.01 12.92 19.09
N PRO A 99 -1.03 13.15 19.99
CA PRO A 99 0.29 12.54 19.87
C PRO A 99 0.31 11.02 20.10
N ASN A 100 -0.77 10.44 20.61
CA ASN A 100 -0.84 9.00 20.89
C ASN A 100 -1.71 8.24 19.88
N LEU A 101 -2.05 8.86 18.75
CA LEU A 101 -2.88 8.26 17.70
C LEU A 101 -2.04 8.04 16.44
N GLY A 102 -1.71 6.79 16.15
CA GLY A 102 -0.97 6.40 14.96
C GLY A 102 -1.90 5.77 13.95
N GLU A 103 -1.70 6.09 12.67
CA GLU A 103 -2.55 5.61 11.58
C GLU A 103 -1.85 4.49 10.78
N ALA A 104 -2.55 3.39 10.51
CA ALA A 104 -2.03 2.25 9.76
C ALA A 104 -1.49 2.66 8.39
N ILE A 105 -2.17 3.64 7.76
CA ILE A 105 -1.81 4.15 6.44
C ILE A 105 -0.47 4.88 6.41
N ASN A 106 0.02 5.30 7.57
CA ASN A 106 1.36 5.87 7.73
C ASN A 106 2.34 4.77 8.19
N VAL A 107 1.93 4.00 9.21
CA VAL A 107 2.79 3.01 9.87
C VAL A 107 3.20 1.87 8.92
N ILE A 108 2.25 1.17 8.32
CA ILE A 108 2.53 -0.04 7.54
C ILE A 108 3.39 0.26 6.30
N PRO A 109 3.08 1.26 5.44
CA PRO A 109 3.94 1.56 4.30
C PRO A 109 5.31 2.10 4.67
N SER A 110 5.49 2.73 5.85
CA SER A 110 6.82 3.12 6.32
C SER A 110 7.73 1.90 6.56
N ILE A 111 7.18 0.79 7.07
CA ILE A 111 7.88 -0.48 7.26
C ILE A 111 8.26 -1.07 5.89
N ILE A 112 7.29 -1.09 4.96
CA ILE A 112 7.48 -1.65 3.62
C ILE A 112 8.56 -0.89 2.85
N GLY A 113 8.49 0.45 2.83
CA GLY A 113 9.46 1.30 2.13
C GLY A 113 10.89 1.13 2.66
N ALA A 114 11.06 1.06 3.98
CA ALA A 114 12.35 0.79 4.61
C ALA A 114 12.87 -0.61 4.25
N SER A 115 12.00 -1.62 4.27
CA SER A 115 12.33 -3.01 3.94
C SER A 115 12.78 -3.17 2.49
N LEU A 116 12.05 -2.56 1.55
CA LEU A 116 12.42 -2.54 0.13
C LEU A 116 13.75 -1.80 -0.11
N SER A 117 14.12 -0.89 0.79
CA SER A 117 15.39 -0.16 0.76
C SER A 117 16.54 -0.89 1.46
N GLY A 118 16.29 -2.09 2.01
CA GLY A 118 17.29 -2.97 2.61
C GLY A 118 17.42 -2.87 4.14
N ILE A 119 16.46 -2.23 4.82
CA ILE A 119 16.44 -2.14 6.29
C ILE A 119 15.56 -3.27 6.83
N ASP A 120 16.13 -4.17 7.64
CA ASP A 120 15.36 -5.23 8.30
C ASP A 120 14.53 -4.67 9.46
N LYS A 121 13.22 -4.52 9.23
CA LYS A 121 12.28 -3.97 10.22
C LYS A 121 11.83 -5.00 11.25
N SER A 122 12.13 -6.28 11.03
CA SER A 122 11.90 -7.32 12.05
C SER A 122 12.92 -7.26 13.18
N ASN A 123 14.03 -6.55 12.98
CA ASN A 123 15.08 -6.37 13.96
C ASN A 123 15.84 -5.05 13.73
N GLN A 124 15.21 -3.92 14.04
CA GLN A 124 15.87 -2.62 13.97
C GLN A 124 15.86 -1.96 15.35
N ASN A 125 17.05 -1.59 15.83
CA ASN A 125 17.25 -0.90 17.12
C ASN A 125 16.66 -1.68 18.33
N GLY A 126 16.62 -3.01 18.25
CA GLY A 126 16.08 -3.88 19.31
C GLY A 126 14.55 -4.07 19.27
N TYR A 127 13.88 -3.58 18.22
CA TYR A 127 12.45 -3.72 18.03
C TYR A 127 12.12 -4.55 16.78
N ASN A 128 11.04 -5.33 16.89
CA ASN A 128 10.40 -5.97 15.75
C ASN A 128 9.19 -5.13 15.33
N TRP A 129 9.43 -4.11 14.50
CA TRP A 129 8.38 -3.19 14.05
C TRP A 129 7.32 -3.88 13.20
N VAL A 130 7.71 -4.94 12.47
CA VAL A 130 6.79 -5.77 11.69
C VAL A 130 5.77 -6.44 12.61
N LEU A 131 6.24 -7.12 13.67
CA LEU A 131 5.37 -7.77 14.67
C LEU A 131 4.49 -6.75 15.40
N MET A 132 5.08 -5.62 15.77
CA MET A 132 4.34 -4.56 16.46
C MET A 132 3.20 -3.96 15.61
N SER A 133 3.27 -4.05 14.28
CA SER A 133 2.24 -3.56 13.36
C SER A 133 0.96 -4.41 13.33
N GLU A 134 0.98 -5.62 13.90
CA GLU A 134 -0.22 -6.47 14.02
C GLU A 134 -1.38 -5.80 14.74
N GLU A 135 -1.08 -4.83 15.61
CA GLU A 135 -2.09 -4.09 16.37
C GLU A 135 -3.13 -3.39 15.48
N TYR A 136 -2.82 -3.12 14.22
CA TYR A 136 -3.75 -2.52 13.26
C TYR A 136 -4.74 -3.52 12.64
N PHE A 137 -4.53 -4.83 12.81
CA PHE A 137 -5.52 -5.85 12.49
C PHE A 137 -6.59 -5.89 13.59
N ASN A 138 -7.83 -5.50 13.26
CA ASN A 138 -8.92 -5.30 14.23
C ASN A 138 -9.55 -6.64 14.70
N LYS A 139 -8.73 -7.48 15.33
CA LYS A 139 -9.04 -8.84 15.81
C LYS A 139 -10.14 -8.87 16.87
N ARG A 140 -10.04 -8.04 17.92
CA ARG A 140 -10.93 -8.16 19.09
C ARG A 140 -12.37 -7.71 18.84
N LYS A 141 -12.58 -6.84 17.85
CA LYS A 141 -13.91 -6.37 17.47
C LYS A 141 -14.64 -7.30 16.52
N GLY A 142 -13.94 -8.30 15.98
CA GLY A 142 -14.51 -9.21 14.97
C GLY A 142 -14.64 -8.58 13.58
N GLU A 143 -13.98 -7.45 13.32
CA GLU A 143 -13.86 -6.92 11.95
C GLU A 143 -12.95 -7.80 11.11
N GLU A 144 -11.91 -8.38 11.74
CA GLU A 144 -10.96 -9.31 11.10
C GLU A 144 -10.30 -8.77 9.82
N VAL A 145 -10.08 -7.45 9.78
CA VAL A 145 -9.37 -6.74 8.70
C VAL A 145 -8.42 -5.68 9.26
N TYR A 146 -7.48 -5.22 8.45
CA TYR A 146 -6.65 -4.08 8.80
C TYR A 146 -7.44 -2.78 8.65
N LEU A 147 -7.52 -1.99 9.72
CA LEU A 147 -8.16 -0.66 9.66
C LEU A 147 -7.17 0.42 10.04
N ASN A 148 -7.51 1.65 9.70
CA ASN A 148 -6.61 2.79 9.91
C ASN A 148 -6.25 3.03 11.39
N THR A 149 -7.06 2.58 12.34
CA THR A 149 -6.71 2.59 13.77
C THR A 149 -6.98 1.23 14.43
N PRO A 150 -6.30 0.89 15.54
CA PRO A 150 -6.49 -0.38 16.25
C PRO A 150 -7.89 -0.62 16.83
N ASN A 151 -8.76 0.39 16.83
CA ASN A 151 -10.07 0.36 17.47
C ASN A 151 -11.15 1.00 16.61
N SER A 152 -11.22 0.62 15.33
CA SER A 152 -12.17 1.17 14.36
C SER A 152 -13.28 0.17 14.02
N SER A 153 -14.13 0.53 13.06
CA SER A 153 -15.05 -0.36 12.34
C SER A 153 -14.97 -0.03 10.85
N SER A 154 -15.17 -1.04 10.00
CA SER A 154 -15.19 -0.88 8.54
C SER A 154 -16.49 -0.24 8.04
N GLY A 155 -16.50 0.13 6.75
CA GLY A 155 -17.68 0.61 6.02
C GLY A 155 -17.88 2.13 6.03
N ASN A 156 -16.89 2.88 6.50
CA ASN A 156 -17.00 4.33 6.66
C ASN A 156 -16.27 5.11 5.57
N ASP A 157 -15.10 4.62 5.15
CA ASP A 157 -14.25 5.31 4.18
C ASP A 157 -13.47 4.28 3.37
N TRP A 158 -13.73 4.23 2.07
CA TRP A 158 -13.10 3.25 1.19
C TRP A 158 -11.57 3.28 1.25
N TRP A 159 -10.95 4.46 1.36
CA TRP A 159 -9.51 4.60 1.37
C TRP A 159 -8.92 4.04 2.67
N TYR A 160 -9.47 4.41 3.81
CA TYR A 160 -9.01 3.96 5.13
C TYR A 160 -9.40 2.52 5.48
N ASP A 161 -10.42 1.98 4.81
CA ASP A 161 -10.88 0.59 4.99
C ASP A 161 -10.20 -0.39 4.03
N THR A 162 -9.45 0.07 3.01
CA THR A 162 -8.83 -0.83 2.01
C THR A 162 -7.31 -0.71 1.92
N MET A 163 -6.76 0.50 2.07
CA MET A 163 -5.32 0.69 1.94
C MET A 163 -4.49 -0.05 2.99
N PRO A 164 -4.89 -0.08 4.28
CA PRO A 164 -4.18 -0.87 5.28
C PRO A 164 -4.05 -2.35 4.90
N ASP A 165 -5.09 -2.97 4.33
CA ASP A 165 -5.04 -4.36 3.86
C ASP A 165 -4.12 -4.53 2.65
N VAL A 166 -4.17 -3.62 1.66
CA VAL A 166 -3.24 -3.63 0.52
C VAL A 166 -1.79 -3.56 0.98
N PHE A 167 -1.51 -2.75 2.00
CA PHE A 167 -0.18 -2.69 2.61
C PHE A 167 0.13 -3.97 3.39
N PHE A 168 -0.82 -4.54 4.12
CA PHE A 168 -0.61 -5.83 4.79
C PHE A 168 -0.19 -6.92 3.80
N TYR A 169 -0.81 -7.04 2.63
CA TYR A 169 -0.39 -8.03 1.63
C TYR A 169 1.07 -7.86 1.18
N GLN A 170 1.53 -6.62 1.04
CA GLN A 170 2.93 -6.33 0.74
C GLN A 170 3.84 -6.70 1.93
N LEU A 171 3.41 -6.38 3.15
CA LEU A 171 4.14 -6.68 4.36
C LEU A 171 4.24 -8.20 4.60
N PHE A 172 3.16 -8.94 4.37
CA PHE A 172 3.11 -10.40 4.42
C PHE A 172 4.08 -11.03 3.42
N SER A 173 4.14 -10.50 2.19
CA SER A 173 5.09 -10.96 1.17
C SER A 173 6.55 -10.80 1.61
N LEU A 174 6.87 -9.70 2.32
CA LEU A 174 8.21 -9.43 2.83
C LEU A 174 8.54 -10.23 4.10
N TYR A 175 7.54 -10.48 4.96
CA TYR A 175 7.72 -11.08 6.29
C TYR A 175 6.66 -12.15 6.63
N PRO A 176 6.55 -13.26 5.88
CA PRO A 176 5.42 -14.19 5.96
C PRO A 176 5.33 -14.98 7.28
N ASN A 177 6.41 -15.01 8.07
CA ASN A 177 6.51 -15.79 9.31
C ASN A 177 6.41 -14.92 10.58
N THR A 178 5.85 -13.73 10.48
CA THR A 178 5.72 -12.81 11.62
C THR A 178 4.41 -13.02 12.36
N GLY A 179 4.48 -13.32 13.66
CA GLY A 179 3.29 -13.36 14.53
C GLY A 179 2.13 -14.19 13.97
N ASP A 180 0.94 -13.59 14.00
CA ASP A 180 -0.33 -14.10 13.50
C ASP A 180 -0.57 -13.78 12.01
N PHE A 181 0.44 -13.34 11.23
CA PHE A 181 0.27 -12.97 9.82
C PHE A 181 -0.41 -14.05 8.97
N ASN A 182 -0.14 -15.32 9.25
CA ASN A 182 -0.82 -16.42 8.55
C ASN A 182 -2.32 -16.49 8.83
N TYR A 183 -2.78 -16.12 10.02
CA TYR A 183 -4.19 -16.02 10.35
C TYR A 183 -4.82 -14.74 9.78
N GLN A 184 -4.09 -13.63 9.79
CA GLN A 184 -4.57 -12.35 9.25
C GLN A 184 -4.74 -12.36 7.72
N PHE A 185 -4.07 -13.29 7.03
CA PHE A 185 -4.16 -13.47 5.58
C PHE A 185 -5.40 -14.28 5.15
N THR A 186 -6.01 -15.05 6.05
CA THR A 186 -7.09 -16.02 5.72
C THR A 186 -8.46 -15.48 6.07
#